data_AF-A0A2E7LFW1-F1
#
_entry.id   AF-A0A2E7LFW1-F1
#
_cell.length_a   1.000
_cell.length_b   1.000
_cell.length_c   1.000
_cell.angle_alpha   90.00
_cell.angle_beta   90.00
_cell.angle_gamma   90.00
#
_symmetry.space_group_name_H-M   'P 1'
#
loop_
_entity.id
_entity.type
_entity.pdbx_description
1 polymer ?
#
loop_
_entity_poly.entity_id
_entity_poly.type
_entity_poly.pdbx_seq_one_letter_code
_entity_poly.pdbx_strand_id
1 'polypeptide(L)'
;MTGLKFSFRGFGLSVGAMWLLTCGPILAGKYNPVLKISDPGPQWKSLPGIDGKKYSLDSFKKFDVLVIVFTCNSCDYAVDYEDRLVAFARNHTGAGKRVGMVAVNVNKIPADSLPEMKRRAEKKGFTFPYLFDASQKIARDYGAGYTPEFFVLNKKRQVIYMGGMDDNPTASKAKVNYLELAVVAALDGRLPKTKETVSIGCTIRYERKRKRRSRSKKEKKKRD
;
A
#
# COMPACT_ATOMS: atom_id res chain seq x y z
N MET A 1 -26.70 -83.37 -16.05
CA MET A 1 -25.37 -83.21 -16.68
C MET A 1 -25.25 -81.78 -17.15
N THR A 2 -24.15 -81.11 -16.78
CA THR A 2 -23.45 -80.01 -17.50
C THR A 2 -24.28 -78.78 -17.89
N GLY A 3 -24.14 -77.62 -17.22
CA GLY A 3 -23.09 -76.62 -17.48
C GLY A 3 -23.64 -75.57 -18.46
N LEU A 4 -23.64 -74.26 -18.22
CA LEU A 4 -22.45 -73.41 -18.19
C LEU A 4 -22.84 -71.99 -17.70
N LYS A 5 -22.00 -71.42 -16.83
CA LYS A 5 -22.06 -70.03 -16.33
C LYS A 5 -21.64 -69.06 -17.45
N PHE A 6 -22.25 -67.88 -17.53
CA PHE A 6 -21.56 -66.70 -18.03
C PHE A 6 -21.85 -65.48 -17.14
N SER A 7 -20.76 -64.97 -16.58
CA SER A 7 -20.66 -63.79 -15.72
C SER A 7 -20.27 -62.61 -16.60
N PHE A 8 -21.01 -61.51 -16.52
CA PHE A 8 -20.58 -60.22 -17.06
C PHE A 8 -20.54 -59.20 -15.91
N ARG A 9 -19.33 -58.91 -15.43
CA ARG A 9 -19.04 -57.79 -14.53
C ARG A 9 -18.97 -56.52 -15.38
N GLY A 10 -19.97 -55.65 -15.27
CA GLY A 10 -19.92 -54.29 -15.79
C GLY A 10 -19.00 -53.42 -14.92
N PHE A 11 -17.87 -52.99 -15.48
CA PHE A 11 -16.96 -52.03 -14.87
C PHE A 11 -17.48 -50.61 -15.15
N GLY A 12 -18.14 -50.00 -14.16
CA GLY A 12 -18.54 -48.60 -14.21
C GLY A 12 -17.34 -47.69 -13.95
N LEU A 13 -16.76 -47.11 -15.01
CA LEU A 13 -15.77 -46.04 -14.92
C LEU A 13 -16.49 -44.73 -14.54
N SER A 14 -16.45 -44.38 -13.26
CA SER A 14 -16.88 -43.07 -12.77
C SER A 14 -15.78 -42.05 -13.09
N VAL A 15 -15.99 -41.24 -14.13
CA VAL A 15 -15.09 -40.14 -14.49
C VAL A 15 -15.38 -38.98 -13.55
N GLY A 16 -14.61 -38.88 -12.47
CA GLY A 16 -14.63 -37.74 -11.56
C GLY A 16 -14.16 -36.48 -12.29
N ALA A 17 -15.10 -35.56 -12.55
CA ALA A 17 -14.80 -34.24 -13.07
C ALA A 17 -13.98 -33.44 -12.03
N MET A 18 -12.66 -33.48 -12.18
CA MET A 18 -11.74 -32.63 -11.42
C MET A 18 -11.89 -31.19 -11.93
N TRP A 19 -12.65 -30.39 -11.18
CA TRP A 19 -12.71 -28.94 -11.38
C TRP A 19 -11.32 -28.34 -11.15
N LEU A 20 -10.59 -28.12 -12.24
CA LEU A 20 -9.39 -27.31 -12.27
C LEU A 20 -9.79 -25.87 -11.93
N LEU A 21 -9.64 -25.49 -10.66
CA LEU A 21 -9.60 -24.11 -10.22
C LEU A 21 -8.42 -23.41 -10.90
N THR A 22 -8.66 -22.85 -12.08
CA THR A 22 -7.72 -21.95 -12.74
C THR A 22 -7.63 -20.68 -11.89
N CYS A 23 -6.65 -20.64 -11.00
CA CYS A 23 -6.24 -19.43 -10.31
C CYS A 23 -5.63 -18.49 -11.35
N GLY A 24 -6.49 -17.70 -12.01
CA GLY A 24 -6.04 -16.65 -12.91
C GLY A 24 -5.19 -15.62 -12.14
N PRO A 25 -4.22 -14.96 -12.80
CA PRO A 25 -3.41 -13.94 -12.15
C PRO A 25 -4.32 -12.86 -11.56
N ILE A 26 -4.16 -12.63 -10.25
CA ILE A 26 -4.82 -11.55 -9.52
C ILE A 26 -4.24 -10.23 -10.06
N LEU A 27 -4.88 -9.64 -11.07
CA LEU A 27 -4.66 -8.23 -11.40
C LEU A 27 -5.28 -7.41 -10.27
N ALA A 28 -4.45 -6.84 -9.40
CA ALA A 28 -4.95 -5.88 -8.42
C ALA A 28 -5.09 -4.49 -9.06
N GLY A 29 -6.03 -3.71 -8.52
CA GLY A 29 -6.39 -2.34 -8.92
C GLY A 29 -6.62 -2.09 -10.41
N LYS A 30 -6.99 -0.85 -10.76
CA LYS A 30 -6.74 -0.31 -12.10
C LYS A 30 -5.27 0.12 -12.24
N TYR A 31 -4.71 0.71 -11.18
CA TYR A 31 -3.34 1.24 -11.16
C TYR A 31 -2.45 0.62 -10.06
N ASN A 32 -3.03 0.13 -8.97
CA ASN A 32 -2.28 -0.47 -7.86
C ASN A 32 -2.14 -1.99 -8.04
N PRO A 33 -0.93 -2.57 -8.10
CA PRO A 33 -0.73 -3.98 -8.42
C PRO A 33 -0.96 -4.95 -7.23
N VAL A 34 -1.28 -4.44 -6.03
CA VAL A 34 -1.46 -5.26 -4.81
C VAL A 34 -2.87 -5.20 -4.24
N LEU A 35 -3.49 -4.01 -4.17
CA LEU A 35 -4.77 -3.80 -3.52
C LEU A 35 -5.88 -3.44 -4.52
N LYS A 36 -7.13 -3.73 -4.14
CA LYS A 36 -8.36 -3.29 -4.79
C LYS A 36 -9.15 -2.39 -3.85
N ILE A 37 -10.03 -1.58 -4.42
CA ILE A 37 -10.94 -0.76 -3.61
C ILE A 37 -11.84 -1.64 -2.75
N SER A 38 -12.02 -1.24 -1.50
CA SER A 38 -12.69 -1.96 -0.41
C SER A 38 -11.90 -3.07 0.26
N ASP A 39 -10.67 -3.38 -0.22
CA ASP A 39 -9.78 -4.28 0.51
C ASP A 39 -9.43 -3.70 1.89
N PRO A 40 -9.24 -4.55 2.91
CA PRO A 40 -8.73 -4.10 4.19
C PRO A 40 -7.32 -3.52 4.01
N GLY A 41 -7.07 -2.36 4.64
CA GLY A 41 -5.74 -1.76 4.69
C GLY A 41 -4.75 -2.73 5.33
N PRO A 42 -3.60 -2.99 4.69
CA PRO A 42 -2.57 -3.83 5.27
C PRO A 42 -2.16 -3.38 6.67
N GLN A 43 -2.01 -4.35 7.56
CA GLN A 43 -1.66 -4.14 8.96
C GLN A 43 -0.16 -3.95 9.12
N TRP A 44 0.25 -3.03 9.98
CA TRP A 44 1.65 -2.90 10.43
C TRP A 44 1.70 -2.70 11.94
N LYS A 45 2.88 -2.98 12.51
CA LYS A 45 3.13 -2.85 13.95
C LYS A 45 4.44 -2.13 14.20
N SER A 46 4.44 -1.27 15.21
CA SER A 46 5.65 -0.77 15.88
C SER A 46 6.63 0.01 14.99
N LEU A 47 6.14 0.78 14.02
CA LEU A 47 7.00 1.66 13.20
C LEU A 47 7.42 2.89 13.99
N PRO A 48 8.73 3.24 14.04
CA PRO A 48 9.21 4.42 14.73
C PRO A 48 8.76 5.70 14.01
N GLY A 49 8.22 6.65 14.77
CA GLY A 49 7.95 8.01 14.34
C GLY A 49 9.06 8.99 14.72
N ILE A 50 9.09 10.14 14.05
CA ILE A 50 10.00 11.26 14.36
C ILE A 50 9.83 11.83 15.79
N ASP A 51 8.70 11.54 16.44
CA ASP A 51 8.38 11.93 17.81
C ASP A 51 8.91 10.94 18.86
N GLY A 52 9.65 9.91 18.43
CA GLY A 52 10.20 8.86 19.28
C GLY A 52 9.18 7.79 19.70
N LYS A 53 7.90 7.93 19.31
CA LYS A 53 6.87 6.93 19.59
C LYS A 53 6.86 5.85 18.49
N LYS A 54 6.21 4.73 18.79
CA LYS A 54 5.97 3.67 17.82
C LYS A 54 4.49 3.57 17.48
N TYR A 55 4.19 3.38 16.20
CA TYR A 55 2.84 3.38 15.68
C TYR A 55 2.50 2.06 14.98
N SER A 56 1.26 1.61 15.17
CA SER A 56 0.60 0.56 14.38
C SER A 56 -0.59 1.16 13.64
N LEU A 57 -1.23 0.41 12.75
CA LEU A 57 -2.49 0.85 12.15
C LEU A 57 -3.56 1.12 13.23
N ASP A 58 -3.59 0.29 14.29
CA ASP A 58 -4.51 0.43 15.42
C ASP A 58 -4.30 1.70 16.23
N SER A 59 -3.10 2.32 16.21
CA SER A 59 -2.86 3.63 16.84
C SER A 59 -3.79 4.72 16.31
N PHE A 60 -4.36 4.50 15.12
CA PHE A 60 -5.24 5.44 14.45
C PHE A 60 -6.72 5.06 14.55
N LYS A 61 -7.11 4.00 15.27
CA LYS A 61 -8.51 3.47 15.31
C LYS A 61 -9.59 4.48 15.73
N LYS A 62 -9.20 5.53 16.47
CA LYS A 62 -10.10 6.59 16.93
C LYS A 62 -10.64 7.47 15.79
N PHE A 63 -9.97 7.50 14.64
CA PHE A 63 -10.37 8.31 13.50
C PHE A 63 -11.34 7.55 12.60
N ASP A 64 -12.39 8.22 12.13
CA ASP A 64 -13.31 7.60 11.16
C ASP A 64 -12.67 7.49 9.78
N VAL A 65 -11.75 8.39 9.44
CA VAL A 65 -11.00 8.35 8.17
C VAL A 65 -9.52 8.44 8.47
N LEU A 66 -8.71 7.60 7.82
CA LEU A 66 -7.26 7.65 7.92
C LEU A 66 -6.64 7.86 6.54
N VAL A 67 -5.84 8.92 6.40
CA VAL A 67 -5.01 9.16 5.23
C VAL A 67 -3.60 8.64 5.51
N ILE A 68 -3.11 7.78 4.64
CA ILE A 68 -1.72 7.32 4.63
C ILE A 68 -1.05 7.92 3.40
N VAL A 69 0.11 8.56 3.58
CA VAL A 69 0.92 9.07 2.48
C VAL A 69 2.31 8.45 2.51
N PHE A 70 2.71 7.81 1.42
CA PHE A 70 4.09 7.41 1.19
C PHE A 70 4.86 8.60 0.63
N THR A 71 5.86 9.08 1.36
CA THR A 71 6.64 10.28 1.01
C THR A 71 8.10 10.11 1.38
N CYS A 72 8.95 11.06 0.98
CA CYS A 72 10.35 11.11 1.34
C CYS A 72 10.86 12.55 1.37
N ASN A 73 12.05 12.76 1.94
CA ASN A 73 12.70 14.06 2.07
C ASN A 73 13.56 14.43 0.85
N SER A 74 13.87 13.44 0.01
CA SER A 74 14.91 13.53 -1.02
C SER A 74 14.40 13.61 -2.46
N CYS A 75 13.10 13.48 -2.67
CA CYS A 75 12.49 13.58 -4.00
C CYS A 75 11.88 14.98 -4.15
N ASP A 76 12.20 15.66 -5.24
CA ASP A 76 11.69 17.01 -5.52
C ASP A 76 10.15 17.03 -5.54
N TYR A 77 9.50 16.03 -6.16
CA TYR A 77 8.05 15.90 -6.11
C TYR A 77 7.52 15.73 -4.68
N ALA A 78 8.16 14.94 -3.83
CA ALA A 78 7.69 14.75 -2.46
C ALA A 78 7.84 16.05 -1.65
N VAL A 79 8.95 16.76 -1.85
CA VAL A 79 9.25 18.06 -1.24
C VAL A 79 8.24 19.13 -1.66
N ASP A 80 7.88 19.18 -2.94
CA ASP A 80 6.92 20.17 -3.47
C ASP A 80 5.52 20.01 -2.87
N TYR A 81 5.17 18.81 -2.40
CA TYR A 81 3.86 18.54 -1.78
C TYR A 81 3.82 18.86 -0.28
N GLU A 82 4.95 19.13 0.38
CA GLU A 82 4.99 19.28 1.84
C GLU A 82 4.10 20.40 2.36
N ASP A 83 4.09 21.56 1.71
CA ASP A 83 3.25 22.68 2.13
C ASP A 83 1.76 22.36 1.96
N ARG A 84 1.44 21.50 0.99
CA ARG A 84 0.08 21.02 0.71
C ARG A 84 -0.35 19.96 1.73
N LEU A 85 0.57 19.10 2.16
CA LEU A 85 0.37 18.15 3.26
C LEU A 85 0.13 18.89 4.59
N VAL A 86 0.91 19.93 4.87
CA VAL A 86 0.73 20.78 6.05
C VAL A 86 -0.63 21.48 6.01
N ALA A 87 -1.00 22.06 4.87
CA ALA A 87 -2.30 22.70 4.70
C ALA A 87 -3.46 21.70 4.90
N PHE A 88 -3.36 20.50 4.32
CA PHE A 88 -4.35 19.44 4.51
C PHE A 88 -4.45 19.02 5.98
N ALA A 89 -3.32 18.76 6.63
CA ALA A 89 -3.28 18.37 8.04
C ALA A 89 -3.93 19.45 8.94
N ARG A 90 -3.62 20.72 8.69
CA ARG A 90 -4.21 21.86 9.43
C ARG A 90 -5.73 21.92 9.27
N ASN A 91 -6.25 21.64 8.09
CA ASN A 91 -7.68 21.77 7.80
C ASN A 91 -8.51 20.58 8.29
N HIS A 92 -7.95 19.35 8.24
CA HIS A 92 -8.72 18.12 8.44
C HIS A 92 -8.38 17.36 9.72
N THR A 93 -7.19 17.55 10.30
CA THR A 93 -6.72 16.75 11.43
C THR A 93 -6.64 17.57 12.72
N GLY A 94 -6.36 16.93 13.85
CA GLY A 94 -6.22 17.58 15.15
C GLY A 94 -7.25 17.12 16.19
N ALA A 95 -7.29 17.83 17.32
CA ALA A 95 -8.21 17.51 18.42
C ALA A 95 -9.67 17.67 17.97
N GLY A 96 -10.51 16.68 18.31
CA GLY A 96 -11.94 16.67 17.96
C GLY A 96 -12.25 16.37 16.49
N LYS A 97 -11.23 16.27 15.62
CA LYS A 97 -11.44 15.94 14.20
C LYS A 97 -11.56 14.42 13.97
N ARG A 98 -12.36 14.06 12.98
CA ARG A 98 -12.64 12.67 12.59
C ARG A 98 -11.62 12.08 11.61
N VAL A 99 -10.74 12.91 11.06
CA VAL A 99 -9.70 12.50 10.09
C VAL A 99 -8.34 12.44 10.77
N GLY A 100 -7.63 11.34 10.60
CA GLY A 100 -6.22 11.19 10.92
C GLY A 100 -5.36 11.18 9.66
N MET A 101 -4.12 11.64 9.76
CA MET A 101 -3.12 11.51 8.69
C MET A 101 -1.83 10.91 9.25
N VAL A 102 -1.17 10.08 8.46
CA VAL A 102 0.15 9.52 8.75
C VAL A 102 1.00 9.49 7.48
N ALA A 103 2.23 9.99 7.59
CA ALA A 103 3.22 9.90 6.52
C ALA A 103 4.18 8.74 6.80
N VAL A 104 4.64 8.06 5.75
CA VAL A 104 5.55 6.91 5.83
C VAL A 104 6.68 7.07 4.82
N ASN A 105 7.93 7.01 5.32
CA ASN A 105 9.13 6.98 4.51
C ASN A 105 9.74 5.57 4.52
N VAL A 106 10.04 5.05 3.32
CA VAL A 106 10.65 3.74 3.09
C VAL A 106 11.99 3.82 2.34
N ASN A 107 12.46 5.04 2.04
CA ASN A 107 13.73 5.25 1.37
C ASN A 107 14.88 5.10 2.36
N LYS A 108 15.96 4.44 1.93
CA LYS A 108 17.10 4.09 2.80
C LYS A 108 18.37 4.90 2.51
N ILE A 109 18.22 6.07 1.88
CA ILE A 109 19.36 6.96 1.63
C ILE A 109 19.59 7.89 2.85
N PRO A 110 20.80 8.46 3.03
CA PRO A 110 21.11 9.28 4.20
C PRO A 110 20.12 10.43 4.46
N ALA A 111 19.67 11.12 3.40
CA ALA A 111 18.70 12.22 3.47
C ALA A 111 17.30 11.79 3.96
N ASP A 112 16.99 10.49 3.88
CA ASP A 112 15.71 9.89 4.31
C ASP A 112 15.83 9.13 5.64
N SER A 113 16.96 9.28 6.34
CA SER A 113 17.13 8.70 7.67
C SER A 113 16.19 9.35 8.69
N LEU A 114 15.83 8.60 9.73
CA LEU A 114 14.93 9.10 10.78
C LEU A 114 15.39 10.43 11.42
N PRO A 115 16.69 10.68 11.67
CA PRO A 115 17.17 12.00 12.10
C PRO A 115 16.89 13.13 11.10
N GLU A 116 17.07 12.88 9.79
CA GLU A 116 16.77 13.88 8.76
C GLU A 116 15.26 14.10 8.59
N MET A 117 14.46 13.04 8.70
CA MET A 117 13.00 13.15 8.73
C MET A 117 12.54 14.06 9.87
N LYS A 118 13.13 13.91 11.06
CA LYS A 118 12.84 14.78 12.20
C LYS A 118 13.20 16.23 11.92
N ARG A 119 14.42 16.50 11.44
CA ARG A 119 14.85 17.85 11.03
C ARG A 119 13.93 18.48 9.98
N ARG A 120 13.53 17.70 8.97
CA ARG A 120 12.64 18.16 7.90
C ARG A 120 11.26 18.53 8.44
N ALA A 121 10.69 17.65 9.25
CA ALA A 121 9.38 17.83 9.87
C ALA A 121 9.34 19.05 10.80
N GLU A 122 10.39 19.28 11.60
CA GLU A 122 10.53 20.47 12.44
C GLU A 122 10.59 21.75 11.58
N LYS A 123 11.42 21.75 10.53
CA LYS A 123 11.57 22.90 9.62
C LYS A 123 10.26 23.25 8.89
N LYS A 124 9.48 22.24 8.48
CA LYS A 124 8.24 22.43 7.73
C LYS A 124 6.98 22.51 8.61
N GLY A 125 7.09 22.24 9.90
CA GLY A 125 5.95 22.26 10.82
C GLY A 125 4.96 21.12 10.58
N PHE A 126 5.45 19.90 10.39
CA PHE A 126 4.56 18.73 10.28
C PHE A 126 3.86 18.45 11.62
N THR A 127 2.53 18.40 11.59
CA THR A 127 1.68 18.16 12.77
C THR A 127 1.09 16.76 12.84
N PHE A 128 1.57 15.87 11.96
CA PHE A 128 1.10 14.49 11.80
C PHE A 128 2.27 13.51 12.01
N PRO A 129 2.00 12.26 12.46
CA PRO A 129 3.05 11.25 12.57
C PRO A 129 3.76 11.02 11.24
N TYR A 130 5.08 11.08 11.26
CA TYR A 130 5.95 10.74 10.13
C TYR A 130 6.82 9.54 10.51
N LEU A 131 6.52 8.40 9.91
CA LEU A 131 7.01 7.08 10.28
C LEU A 131 8.11 6.63 9.33
N PHE A 132 9.10 5.90 9.86
CA PHE A 132 10.15 5.28 9.05
C PHE A 132 9.97 3.76 9.02
N ASP A 133 9.83 3.19 7.82
CA ASP A 133 9.84 1.74 7.61
C ASP A 133 11.08 1.29 6.82
N ALA A 134 12.12 0.92 7.58
CA ALA A 134 13.37 0.39 7.04
C ALA A 134 13.21 -0.95 6.29
N SER A 135 12.14 -1.70 6.55
CA SER A 135 11.87 -2.99 5.91
C SER A 135 11.25 -2.83 4.52
N GLN A 136 10.69 -1.64 4.24
CA GLN A 136 9.89 -1.32 3.06
C GLN A 136 8.66 -2.22 2.90
N LYS A 137 8.29 -2.99 3.92
CA LYS A 137 7.21 -3.97 3.85
C LYS A 137 5.88 -3.28 3.73
N ILE A 138 5.65 -2.18 4.45
CA ILE A 138 4.35 -1.49 4.41
C ILE A 138 4.08 -0.93 3.01
N ALA A 139 5.08 -0.33 2.36
CA ALA A 139 4.93 0.16 0.99
C ALA A 139 4.65 -0.98 0.00
N ARG A 140 5.29 -2.15 0.17
CA ARG A 140 5.01 -3.34 -0.67
C ARG A 140 3.61 -3.89 -0.43
N ASP A 141 3.17 -3.98 0.83
CA ASP A 141 1.85 -4.51 1.16
C ASP A 141 0.73 -3.57 0.66
N TYR A 142 0.96 -2.26 0.68
CA TYR A 142 0.05 -1.26 0.10
C TYR A 142 0.16 -1.15 -1.42
N GLY A 143 1.16 -1.78 -2.04
CA GLY A 143 1.43 -1.63 -3.48
C GLY A 143 1.92 -0.23 -3.87
N ALA A 144 2.45 0.55 -2.93
CA ALA A 144 2.97 1.89 -3.20
C ALA A 144 4.19 1.81 -4.13
N GLY A 145 4.19 2.61 -5.18
CA GLY A 145 5.25 2.70 -6.18
C GLY A 145 5.92 4.06 -6.23
N TYR A 146 5.27 5.13 -5.74
CA TYR A 146 5.71 6.51 -5.94
C TYR A 146 5.77 7.31 -4.64
N THR A 147 6.51 8.42 -4.66
CA THR A 147 6.49 9.46 -3.63
C THR A 147 6.23 10.83 -4.25
N PRO A 148 5.14 11.55 -3.91
CA PRO A 148 4.12 11.13 -2.93
C PRO A 148 3.06 10.20 -3.53
N GLU A 149 2.51 9.30 -2.70
CA GLU A 149 1.38 8.44 -3.05
C GLU A 149 0.44 8.26 -1.85
N PHE A 150 -0.87 8.37 -2.08
CA PHE A 150 -1.88 8.51 -1.04
C PHE A 150 -2.82 7.32 -1.02
N PHE A 151 -3.24 6.95 0.19
CA PHE A 151 -4.28 5.96 0.44
C PHE A 151 -5.27 6.52 1.47
N VAL A 152 -6.56 6.39 1.21
CA VAL A 152 -7.60 6.77 2.18
C VAL A 152 -8.31 5.51 2.66
N LEU A 153 -8.36 5.35 3.98
CA LEU A 153 -9.03 4.27 4.67
C LEU A 153 -10.30 4.80 5.35
N ASN A 154 -11.41 4.10 5.18
CA ASN A 154 -12.66 4.42 5.87
C ASN A 154 -12.66 3.95 7.34
N LYS A 155 -13.82 4.07 8.00
CA LYS A 155 -14.01 3.70 9.42
C LYS A 155 -13.75 2.22 9.69
N LYS A 156 -14.02 1.36 8.70
CA LYS A 156 -13.76 -0.08 8.72
C LYS A 156 -12.31 -0.43 8.33
N ARG A 157 -11.47 0.58 8.11
CA ARG A 157 -10.10 0.45 7.61
C ARG A 157 -10.02 -0.27 6.27
N GLN A 158 -10.99 -0.01 5.39
CA GLN A 158 -10.95 -0.45 3.99
C GLN A 158 -10.44 0.68 3.10
N VAL A 159 -9.64 0.34 2.10
CA VAL A 159 -9.09 1.32 1.13
C VAL A 159 -10.22 1.81 0.23
N ILE A 160 -10.55 3.09 0.32
CA ILE A 160 -11.59 3.72 -0.52
C ILE A 160 -11.02 4.64 -1.60
N TYR A 161 -9.74 5.00 -1.47
CA TYR A 161 -8.99 5.74 -2.47
C TYR A 161 -7.51 5.35 -2.47
N MET A 162 -6.88 5.32 -3.64
CA MET A 162 -5.43 5.21 -3.82
C MET A 162 -4.93 5.97 -5.05
N GLY A 163 -3.84 6.73 -4.93
CA GLY A 163 -3.26 7.47 -6.05
C GLY A 163 -2.62 8.80 -5.64
N GLY A 164 -2.66 9.80 -6.54
CA GLY A 164 -2.16 11.16 -6.28
C GLY A 164 -3.10 11.98 -5.38
N MET A 165 -2.66 13.14 -4.90
CA MET A 165 -3.54 14.07 -4.19
C MET A 165 -4.47 14.82 -5.16
N ASP A 166 -4.01 15.08 -6.39
CA ASP A 166 -4.68 15.96 -7.37
C ASP A 166 -4.49 15.51 -8.81
N ASP A 167 -5.15 16.22 -9.73
CA ASP A 167 -5.00 16.06 -11.17
C ASP A 167 -3.75 16.71 -11.78
N ASN A 168 -3.05 17.56 -11.02
CA ASN A 168 -1.81 18.19 -11.48
C ASN A 168 -0.74 18.24 -10.38
N PRO A 169 0.53 17.87 -10.68
CA PRO A 169 1.61 17.97 -9.70
C PRO A 169 1.99 19.41 -9.37
N THR A 170 1.76 20.36 -10.29
CA THR A 170 1.96 21.78 -10.02
C THR A 170 0.73 22.35 -9.31
N ALA A 171 0.89 22.76 -8.05
CA ALA A 171 -0.20 23.21 -7.19
C ALA A 171 -1.08 24.32 -7.82
N SER A 172 -0.48 25.30 -8.51
CA SER A 172 -1.22 26.39 -9.17
C SER A 172 -2.04 25.96 -10.38
N LYS A 173 -1.79 24.76 -10.92
CA LYS A 173 -2.50 24.19 -12.08
C LYS A 173 -3.49 23.10 -11.68
N ALA A 174 -3.50 22.67 -10.42
CA ALA A 174 -4.42 21.66 -9.92
C ALA A 174 -5.85 22.21 -9.93
N LYS A 175 -6.78 21.46 -10.54
CA LYS A 175 -8.20 21.82 -10.62
C LYS A 175 -9.06 20.90 -9.78
N VAL A 176 -8.61 19.66 -9.57
CA VAL A 176 -9.34 18.64 -8.81
C VAL A 176 -8.42 18.06 -7.75
N ASN A 177 -8.80 18.24 -6.48
CA ASN A 177 -8.15 17.59 -5.36
C ASN A 177 -8.88 16.28 -5.04
N TYR A 178 -8.33 15.17 -5.51
CA TYR A 178 -8.89 13.83 -5.31
C TYR A 178 -8.84 13.38 -3.86
N LEU A 179 -7.79 13.76 -3.12
CA LEU A 179 -7.66 13.42 -1.71
C LEU A 179 -8.79 14.03 -0.88
N GLU A 180 -9.09 15.31 -1.12
CA GLU A 180 -10.17 16.03 -0.47
C GLU A 180 -11.53 15.37 -0.74
N LEU A 181 -11.82 15.10 -2.02
CA LEU A 181 -13.05 14.43 -2.43
C LEU A 181 -13.19 13.02 -1.81
N ALA A 182 -12.08 12.28 -1.69
CA ALA A 182 -12.06 10.98 -1.04
C ALA A 182 -12.33 11.05 0.46
N VAL A 183 -11.74 12.03 1.15
CA VAL A 183 -11.93 12.24 2.59
C VAL A 183 -13.37 12.66 2.89
N VAL A 184 -13.94 13.60 2.13
CA VAL A 184 -15.34 14.01 2.27
C VAL A 184 -16.27 12.83 2.04
N ALA A 185 -16.07 12.06 0.96
CA ALA A 185 -16.86 10.86 0.70
C ALA A 185 -16.76 9.83 1.85
N ALA A 186 -15.57 9.59 2.38
CA ALA A 186 -15.38 8.66 3.48
C ALA A 186 -16.06 9.11 4.79
N LEU A 187 -16.05 10.42 5.08
CA LEU A 187 -16.75 10.99 6.23
C LEU A 187 -18.27 10.85 6.13
N ASP A 188 -18.81 10.92 4.90
CA ASP A 188 -20.21 10.67 4.56
C ASP A 188 -20.56 9.17 4.50
N GLY A 189 -19.59 8.27 4.68
CA GLY A 189 -19.80 6.83 4.61
C GLY A 189 -20.02 6.27 3.19
N ARG A 190 -19.65 7.03 2.15
CA ARG A 190 -19.77 6.65 0.74
C ARG A 190 -18.40 6.44 0.08
N LEU A 191 -18.40 5.82 -1.11
CA LEU A 191 -17.20 5.76 -1.95
C LEU A 191 -17.04 7.06 -2.74
N PRO A 192 -15.79 7.53 -2.97
CA PRO A 192 -15.57 8.64 -3.86
C PRO A 192 -15.87 8.26 -5.32
N LYS A 193 -16.18 9.27 -6.13
CA LYS A 193 -16.39 9.12 -7.58
C LYS A 193 -15.13 8.60 -8.25
N THR A 194 -13.98 9.21 -7.95
CA THR A 194 -12.66 8.76 -8.39
C THR A 194 -12.02 7.97 -7.27
N LYS A 195 -11.80 6.68 -7.49
CA LYS A 195 -11.28 5.74 -6.49
C LYS A 195 -9.78 5.45 -6.68
N GLU A 196 -9.32 5.50 -7.92
CA GLU A 196 -7.93 5.25 -8.27
C GLU A 196 -7.45 6.28 -9.28
N THR A 197 -6.24 6.79 -9.08
CA THR A 197 -5.55 7.69 -10.03
C THR A 197 -4.09 7.25 -10.19
N VAL A 198 -3.44 7.75 -11.24
CA VAL A 198 -1.99 7.56 -11.41
C VAL A 198 -1.28 8.56 -10.50
N SER A 199 -0.45 8.05 -9.60
CA SER A 199 0.46 8.87 -8.79
C SER A 199 1.61 9.40 -9.65
N ILE A 200 1.93 10.69 -9.52
CA ILE A 200 3.05 11.33 -10.22
C ILE A 200 4.11 11.71 -9.19
N GLY A 201 5.29 11.09 -9.29
CA GLY A 201 6.39 11.34 -8.37
C GLY A 201 7.61 10.48 -8.67
N CYS A 202 8.62 10.52 -7.79
CA CYS A 202 9.76 9.62 -7.89
C CYS A 202 9.34 8.19 -7.54
N THR A 203 9.91 7.19 -8.21
CA THR A 203 9.68 5.78 -7.86
C THR A 203 10.34 5.43 -6.52
N ILE A 204 9.64 4.68 -5.66
CA ILE A 204 10.19 4.13 -4.43
C ILE A 204 11.36 3.19 -4.75
N ARG A 205 12.51 3.42 -4.12
CA ARG A 205 13.72 2.63 -4.34
C ARG A 205 13.72 1.38 -3.48
N TYR A 206 13.02 0.36 -3.97
CA TYR A 206 12.97 -0.94 -3.32
C TYR A 206 14.30 -1.70 -3.35
N GLU A 207 14.72 -2.23 -2.20
CA GLU A 207 15.86 -3.13 -2.12
C GLU A 207 15.59 -4.40 -2.93
N ARG A 208 16.53 -4.73 -3.83
CA ARG A 208 16.47 -5.95 -4.62
C ARG A 208 17.00 -7.11 -3.79
N LYS A 209 16.15 -8.10 -3.48
CA LYS A 209 16.62 -9.38 -2.96
C LYS A 209 17.33 -10.13 -4.10
N ARG A 210 18.66 -10.10 -4.14
CA ARG A 210 19.45 -10.95 -5.05
C ARG A 210 19.21 -12.41 -4.65
N LYS A 211 18.46 -13.17 -5.46
CA LYS A 211 18.42 -14.63 -5.31
C LYS A 211 19.84 -15.16 -5.53
N ARG A 212 20.49 -15.66 -4.48
CA ARG A 212 21.74 -16.40 -4.61
C ARG A 212 21.44 -17.61 -5.52
N ARG A 213 21.94 -17.61 -6.75
CA ARG A 213 21.96 -18.81 -7.58
C ARG A 213 22.80 -19.84 -6.81
N SER A 214 22.18 -20.89 -6.28
CA SER A 214 22.93 -21.98 -5.66
C SER A 214 23.85 -22.56 -6.71
N ARG A 215 25.16 -22.42 -6.51
CA ARG A 215 26.21 -22.98 -7.35
C ARG A 215 26.35 -24.51 -7.17
N SER A 216 25.31 -25.23 -6.74
CA SER A 216 25.43 -26.62 -6.26
C SER A 216 25.06 -27.71 -7.28
N LYS A 217 25.01 -27.43 -8.59
CA LYS A 217 24.76 -28.48 -9.61
C LYS A 217 25.87 -28.70 -10.63
N LYS A 218 27.02 -27.99 -10.55
CA LYS A 218 28.13 -28.18 -11.49
C LYS A 218 29.29 -29.04 -10.97
N GLU A 219 29.35 -29.36 -9.68
CA GLU A 219 30.35 -30.28 -9.12
C GLU A 219 29.91 -31.75 -9.07
N LYS A 220 28.62 -32.04 -9.24
CA LYS A 220 28.10 -33.42 -9.21
C LYS A 220 28.08 -34.14 -10.57
N LYS A 221 28.62 -33.53 -11.63
CA LYS A 221 28.75 -34.14 -12.98
C LYS A 221 30.22 -34.33 -13.40
N LYS A 222 31.15 -34.32 -12.45
CA LYS A 222 32.58 -34.54 -12.69
C LYS A 222 33.14 -35.72 -11.88
N ARG A 223 32.24 -36.57 -11.36
CA ARG A 223 32.55 -37.77 -10.56
C ARG A 223 31.69 -38.98 -10.95
N ASP A 224 31.18 -39.01 -12.18
CA ASP A 224 30.61 -40.19 -12.82
C ASP A 224 31.35 -40.39 -14.15
#